data_AF-A0A8R7NY93-F1
#
_entry.id   AF-A0A8R7NY93-F1
#
_cell.length_a   1.000
_cell.length_b   1.000
_cell.length_c   1.000
_cell.angle_alpha   90.00
_cell.angle_beta   90.00
_cell.angle_gamma   90.00
#
_symmetry.space_group_name_H-M   'P 1'
#
loop_
_entity.id
_entity.type
_entity.pdbx_description
1 polymer ?
#
loop_
_entity_poly.entity_id
_entity_poly.type
_entity_poly.pdbx_seq_one_letter_code
_entity_poly.pdbx_strand_id
1 'polypeptide(L)'
;MMSYHLVLELVLTRMQFLFSSDAAEELKAAISDKNHELILIRDFNLVDEIWGGSRPAPPKEPTRVHAIKYAGVDVASKLSFVRSQLDENGCDTVVISMLDEVAWLLNMRGSDVPHSPVFYSYLTVEMSTATLFVDSNKVSEEVLEHLKKAGVKLKSYEAILSDVERLAEKGAKLWLDSSSVNAAIVSVFRSGCDRYMRKRGKTGRQIGKEASSDDPTTKKRGVQNMELNGLYKASPVTLAKSVKNEAEIRGMKNSHLRDAAALAEFWCWIEEEVRNNVALTEVQVAENLLGFRRKQDGFIETSFDTISGYGANGAIIHYNPTPDSCSSVGSDNLFLLDSGAQYVDGTTDITRTVHFGEPSPRHKECFTRVLQVCNFS
;
A
#
# COMPACT_ATOMS: atom_id res chain seq x y z
N MET A 1 20.03 21.23 50.16
CA MET A 1 19.57 21.68 48.84
C MET A 1 19.26 20.43 48.02
N MET A 2 17.98 20.02 48.00
CA MET A 2 17.53 18.88 47.18
C MET A 2 17.68 19.27 45.71
N SER A 3 18.67 18.71 45.05
CA SER A 3 18.82 18.84 43.60
C SER A 3 17.88 17.82 42.97
N TYR A 4 16.70 18.29 42.54
CA TYR A 4 15.81 17.52 41.70
C TYR A 4 16.56 17.22 40.40
N HIS A 5 17.08 16.00 40.26
CA HIS A 5 17.42 15.46 38.95
C HIS A 5 16.12 15.38 38.16
N LEU A 6 15.97 16.24 37.15
CA LEU A 6 14.95 16.03 36.14
C LEU A 6 15.19 14.65 35.51
N VAL A 7 14.15 13.84 35.58
CA VAL A 7 14.05 12.47 35.08
C VAL A 7 14.48 12.45 33.61
N LEU A 8 15.61 11.81 33.34
CA LEU A 8 15.93 11.25 32.03
C LEU A 8 14.87 10.19 31.71
N GLU A 9 14.37 10.23 30.47
CA GLU A 9 13.53 9.24 29.76
C GLU A 9 12.15 9.80 29.37
N LEU A 10 12.13 10.60 28.30
CA LEU A 10 10.93 10.76 27.51
C LEU A 10 10.75 9.47 26.68
N VAL A 11 9.84 8.61 27.11
CA VAL A 11 9.48 7.39 26.39
C VAL A 11 8.46 7.75 25.30
N LEU A 12 8.85 7.64 24.04
CA LEU A 12 7.91 7.70 22.92
C LEU A 12 7.41 6.29 22.63
N THR A 13 6.13 6.05 22.91
CA THR A 13 5.46 4.78 22.59
C THR A 13 4.94 4.84 21.16
N ARG A 14 5.34 3.87 20.33
CA ARG A 14 4.82 3.76 18.95
C ARG A 14 4.47 2.34 18.58
N MET A 15 3.46 2.22 17.72
CA MET A 15 2.92 0.95 17.25
C MET A 15 3.82 0.31 16.20
N GLN A 16 4.27 -0.92 16.43
CA GLN A 16 5.16 -1.64 15.50
C GLN A 16 4.54 -1.91 14.12
N PHE A 17 3.21 -1.93 14.02
CA PHE A 17 2.50 -2.20 12.76
C PHE A 17 2.29 -0.96 11.88
N LEU A 18 2.48 0.25 12.39
CA LEU A 18 2.14 1.50 11.70
C LEU A 18 3.35 2.22 11.07
N PHE A 19 4.55 1.71 11.30
CA PHE A 19 5.78 2.24 10.71
C PHE A 19 6.42 1.17 9.84
N SER A 20 6.90 1.57 8.67
CA SER A 20 7.87 0.77 7.94
C SER A 20 9.12 0.57 8.80
N SER A 21 9.83 -0.53 8.54
CA SER A 21 11.05 -0.82 9.26
C SER A 21 12.08 0.30 9.15
N ASP A 22 12.24 0.89 7.97
CA ASP A 22 13.21 1.98 7.76
C ASP A 22 12.83 3.23 8.54
N ALA A 23 11.57 3.67 8.46
CA ALA A 23 11.10 4.84 9.20
C ALA A 23 11.22 4.65 10.72
N ALA A 24 11.01 3.44 11.22
CA ALA A 24 11.18 3.12 12.64
C ALA A 24 12.65 3.19 13.08
N GLU A 25 13.59 2.70 12.27
CA GLU A 25 15.02 2.77 12.55
C GLU A 25 15.57 4.19 12.44
N GLU A 26 15.17 4.95 11.42
CA GLU A 26 15.51 6.38 11.27
C GLU A 26 15.07 7.19 12.49
N LEU A 27 13.82 7.00 12.92
CA LEU A 27 13.28 7.67 14.10
C LEU A 27 14.03 7.23 15.36
N LYS A 28 14.31 5.93 15.52
CA LYS A 28 15.05 5.40 16.66
C LYS A 28 16.45 6.02 16.75
N ALA A 29 17.15 6.17 15.63
CA ALA A 29 18.45 6.81 15.58
C ALA A 29 18.35 8.29 16.00
N ALA A 30 17.43 9.05 15.41
CA ALA A 30 17.24 10.46 15.72
C ALA A 30 16.88 10.72 17.20
N ILE A 31 16.11 9.82 17.82
CA ILE A 31 15.74 9.89 19.24
C ILE A 31 16.94 9.53 20.14
N SER A 32 17.72 8.51 19.75
CA SER A 32 18.88 8.04 20.50
C SER A 32 19.97 9.12 20.61
N ASP A 33 20.13 9.95 19.58
CA ASP A 33 21.05 11.11 19.58
C ASP A 33 20.73 12.15 20.67
N LYS A 34 19.54 12.07 21.28
CA LYS A 34 19.09 12.95 22.37
C LYS A 34 19.04 12.25 23.74
N ASN A 35 19.67 11.08 23.89
CA ASN A 35 19.58 10.25 25.10
C ASN A 35 18.14 9.87 25.46
N HIS A 36 17.33 9.57 24.44
CA HIS A 36 15.98 9.06 24.59
C HIS A 36 15.88 7.66 23.97
N GLU A 37 14.89 6.89 24.38
CA GLU A 37 14.64 5.55 23.85
C GLU A 37 13.27 5.50 23.17
N LEU A 38 13.24 4.89 21.97
CA LEU A 38 12.00 4.57 21.28
C LEU A 38 11.51 3.20 21.76
N ILE A 39 10.39 3.18 22.49
CA ILE A 39 9.74 1.94 22.91
C ILE A 39 8.64 1.59 21.92
N LEU A 40 8.83 0.47 21.25
CA LEU A 40 7.87 -0.02 20.27
C LEU A 40 6.88 -0.99 20.93
N ILE A 41 5.62 -0.55 21.07
CA ILE A 41 4.53 -1.37 21.61
C ILE A 41 3.91 -2.21 20.50
N ARG A 42 3.71 -3.49 20.77
CA ARG A 42 3.15 -4.46 19.82
C ARG A 42 1.75 -4.95 20.20
N ASP A 43 1.50 -5.16 21.49
CA ASP A 43 0.38 -6.00 21.92
C ASP A 43 -0.97 -5.27 21.97
N PHE A 44 -0.99 -3.94 22.00
CA PHE A 44 -2.23 -3.13 21.98
C PHE A 44 -1.98 -1.74 21.42
N ASN A 45 -3.05 -1.09 20.93
CA ASN A 45 -3.04 0.29 20.41
C ASN A 45 -3.66 1.25 21.42
N LEU A 46 -2.86 2.21 21.89
CA LEU A 46 -3.31 3.24 22.82
C LEU A 46 -4.51 4.06 22.29
N VAL A 47 -4.60 4.25 20.96
CA VAL A 47 -5.77 4.92 20.35
C VAL A 47 -7.00 4.03 20.44
N ASP A 48 -6.85 2.72 20.22
CA ASP A 48 -7.99 1.79 20.26
C ASP A 48 -8.59 1.71 21.69
N GLU A 49 -7.75 1.81 22.73
CA GLU A 49 -8.19 1.83 24.13
C GLU A 49 -9.12 3.01 24.45
N ILE A 50 -8.88 4.18 23.84
CA ILE A 50 -9.71 5.38 24.06
C ILE A 50 -10.86 5.50 23.04
N TRP A 51 -10.71 4.92 21.85
CA TRP A 51 -11.74 4.94 20.81
C TRP A 51 -12.94 4.08 21.22
N GLY A 52 -12.66 2.98 21.94
CA GLY A 52 -13.68 2.10 22.51
C GLY A 52 -14.69 1.61 21.47
N GLY A 53 -15.98 1.61 21.82
CA GLY A 53 -17.05 1.14 20.95
C GLY A 53 -17.35 2.01 19.73
N SER A 54 -16.80 3.22 19.65
CA SER A 54 -16.99 4.13 18.51
C SER A 54 -16.07 3.81 17.33
N ARG A 55 -15.11 2.89 17.52
CA ARG A 55 -14.23 2.44 16.43
C ARG A 55 -15.04 1.66 15.40
N PRO A 56 -15.03 2.05 14.12
CA PRO A 56 -15.67 1.28 13.07
C PRO A 56 -15.12 -0.16 13.02
N ALA A 57 -16.02 -1.12 12.80
CA ALA A 57 -15.60 -2.50 12.59
C ALA A 57 -14.74 -2.60 11.32
N PRO A 58 -13.76 -3.55 11.28
CA PRO A 58 -13.03 -3.82 10.05
C PRO A 58 -14.00 -4.18 8.90
N PRO A 59 -13.68 -3.80 7.64
CA PRO A 59 -14.47 -4.18 6.48
C PRO A 59 -14.65 -5.69 6.40
N LYS A 60 -15.80 -6.16 5.89
CA LYS A 60 -16.14 -7.59 5.78
C LYS A 60 -16.50 -8.03 4.35
N GLU A 61 -16.35 -7.12 3.40
CA GLU A 61 -16.72 -7.40 2.02
C GLU A 61 -15.88 -8.55 1.43
N PRO A 62 -16.47 -9.42 0.60
CA PRO A 62 -15.79 -10.57 0.06
C PRO A 62 -14.74 -10.18 -0.98
N THR A 63 -13.64 -10.93 -0.99
CA THR A 63 -12.66 -10.87 -2.08
C THR A 63 -13.21 -11.52 -3.34
N ARG A 64 -12.65 -11.13 -4.49
CA ARG A 64 -13.02 -11.68 -5.80
C ARG A 64 -11.81 -11.99 -6.66
N VAL A 65 -11.97 -12.94 -7.59
CA VAL A 65 -10.96 -13.23 -8.61
C VAL A 65 -10.92 -12.10 -9.65
N HIS A 66 -9.71 -11.70 -10.04
CA HIS A 66 -9.47 -10.83 -11.19
C HIS A 66 -9.21 -11.70 -12.41
N ALA A 67 -10.16 -11.72 -13.34
CA ALA A 67 -10.17 -12.64 -14.46
C ALA A 67 -8.89 -12.54 -15.31
N ILE A 68 -8.41 -13.69 -15.81
CA ILE A 68 -7.18 -13.78 -16.62
C ILE A 68 -7.22 -12.92 -17.87
N LYS A 69 -8.40 -12.68 -18.45
CA LYS A 69 -8.58 -11.79 -19.61
C LYS A 69 -8.19 -10.34 -19.33
N TYR A 70 -8.19 -9.91 -18.07
CA TYR A 70 -7.73 -8.59 -17.63
C TYR A 70 -6.29 -8.65 -17.10
N ALA A 71 -5.95 -9.71 -16.34
CA ALA A 71 -4.63 -9.85 -15.74
C ALA A 71 -3.51 -10.18 -16.74
N GLY A 72 -3.81 -10.88 -17.83
CA GLY A 72 -2.88 -11.32 -18.87
C GLY A 72 -1.93 -12.47 -18.48
N VAL A 73 -1.57 -12.56 -17.20
CA VAL A 73 -0.66 -13.59 -16.65
C VAL A 73 -1.30 -14.27 -15.44
N ASP A 74 -1.26 -15.59 -15.41
CA ASP A 74 -1.82 -16.39 -14.32
C ASP A 74 -0.94 -16.35 -13.05
N VAL A 75 -1.53 -16.75 -11.92
CA VAL A 75 -0.88 -16.70 -10.60
C VAL A 75 0.34 -17.62 -10.54
N ALA A 76 0.29 -18.81 -11.13
CA ALA A 76 1.41 -19.75 -11.09
C ALA A 76 2.63 -19.20 -11.83
N SER A 77 2.41 -18.58 -13.00
CA SER A 77 3.46 -17.89 -13.77
C SER A 77 4.06 -16.72 -12.98
N LYS A 78 3.24 -15.88 -12.32
CA LYS A 78 3.74 -14.78 -11.48
C LYS A 78 4.53 -15.28 -10.26
N LEU A 79 4.06 -16.34 -9.59
CA LEU A 79 4.79 -16.98 -8.49
C LEU A 79 6.11 -17.60 -8.97
N SER A 80 6.14 -18.18 -10.17
CA SER A 80 7.37 -18.71 -10.78
C SER A 80 8.40 -17.61 -11.00
N PHE A 81 7.99 -16.43 -11.47
CA PHE A 81 8.86 -15.26 -11.57
C PHE A 81 9.42 -14.85 -10.21
N VAL A 82 8.58 -14.72 -9.18
CA VAL A 82 9.05 -14.37 -7.82
C VAL A 82 10.05 -15.41 -7.29
N ARG A 83 9.82 -16.70 -7.55
CA ARG A 83 10.74 -17.78 -7.16
C ARG A 83 12.07 -17.73 -7.90
N SER A 84 12.10 -17.32 -9.16
CA SER A 84 13.38 -17.13 -9.85
C SER A 84 14.17 -15.97 -9.24
N GLN A 85 13.49 -14.90 -8.82
CA GLN A 85 14.12 -13.78 -8.11
C GLN A 85 14.67 -14.21 -6.73
N LEU A 86 13.97 -15.09 -6.03
CA LEU A 86 14.44 -15.69 -4.78
C LEU A 86 15.73 -16.51 -5.00
N ASP A 87 15.74 -17.38 -6.00
CA ASP A 87 16.91 -18.22 -6.36
C ASP A 87 18.13 -17.36 -6.73
N GLU A 88 17.95 -16.38 -7.63
CA GLU A 88 18.99 -15.45 -8.07
C GLU A 88 19.63 -14.64 -6.92
N ASN A 89 18.87 -14.35 -5.86
CA ASN A 89 19.35 -13.60 -4.70
C ASN A 89 19.71 -14.51 -3.51
N GLY A 90 19.61 -15.84 -3.67
CA GLY A 90 19.84 -16.83 -2.64
C GLY A 90 18.97 -16.59 -1.40
N CYS A 91 17.68 -16.34 -1.59
CA CYS A 91 16.67 -16.18 -0.55
C CYS A 91 15.71 -17.36 -0.56
N ASP A 92 15.22 -17.75 0.61
CA ASP A 92 14.28 -18.88 0.73
C ASP A 92 12.82 -18.43 0.62
N THR A 93 12.54 -17.18 0.98
CA THR A 93 11.18 -16.64 1.09
C THR A 93 11.15 -15.13 0.94
N VAL A 94 10.12 -14.58 0.31
CA VAL A 94 9.79 -13.15 0.35
C VAL A 94 8.53 -12.92 1.18
N VAL A 95 8.52 -11.85 1.97
CA VAL A 95 7.33 -11.37 2.70
C VAL A 95 6.79 -10.12 2.01
N ILE A 96 5.52 -10.16 1.61
CA ILE A 96 4.82 -9.08 0.92
C ILE A 96 3.75 -8.53 1.87
N SER A 97 3.85 -7.24 2.18
CA SER A 97 2.89 -6.50 3.03
C SER A 97 2.09 -5.44 2.28
N MET A 98 2.52 -5.05 1.07
CA MET A 98 1.79 -4.12 0.22
C MET A 98 0.56 -4.80 -0.37
N LEU A 99 -0.64 -4.26 -0.07
CA LEU A 99 -1.91 -4.91 -0.41
C LEU A 99 -2.13 -5.00 -1.94
N ASP A 100 -1.65 -4.01 -2.69
CA ASP A 100 -1.72 -3.99 -4.15
C ASP A 100 -0.78 -5.02 -4.79
N GLU A 101 0.38 -5.29 -4.19
CA GLU A 101 1.25 -6.39 -4.60
C GLU A 101 0.61 -7.76 -4.34
N VAL A 102 -0.03 -7.96 -3.18
CA VAL A 102 -0.78 -9.20 -2.90
C VAL A 102 -1.90 -9.39 -3.92
N ALA A 103 -2.70 -8.34 -4.14
CA ALA A 103 -3.81 -8.34 -5.09
C ALA A 103 -3.34 -8.63 -6.54
N TRP A 104 -2.23 -8.03 -6.98
CA TRP A 104 -1.67 -8.24 -8.31
C TRP A 104 -1.09 -9.65 -8.46
N LEU A 105 -0.32 -10.12 -7.49
CA LEU A 105 0.38 -11.41 -7.56
C LEU A 105 -0.61 -12.58 -7.56
N LEU A 106 -1.70 -12.47 -6.79
CA LEU A 106 -2.72 -13.50 -6.67
C LEU A 106 -3.89 -13.36 -7.65
N ASN A 107 -3.89 -12.35 -8.53
CA ASN A 107 -5.04 -12.02 -9.39
C ASN A 107 -6.34 -11.95 -8.58
N MET A 108 -6.32 -11.20 -7.48
CA MET A 108 -7.46 -11.00 -6.59
C MET A 108 -7.72 -9.52 -6.40
N ARG A 109 -8.95 -9.15 -6.04
CA ARG A 109 -9.34 -7.79 -5.65
C ARG A 109 -10.25 -7.84 -4.43
N GLY A 110 -10.30 -6.74 -3.69
CA GLY A 110 -11.20 -6.53 -2.55
C GLY A 110 -11.72 -5.10 -2.53
N SER A 111 -12.25 -4.68 -1.39
CA SER A 111 -12.79 -3.33 -1.17
C SER A 111 -12.61 -2.89 0.28
N ASP A 112 -11.51 -3.28 0.91
CA ASP A 112 -11.23 -2.94 2.31
C ASP A 112 -10.75 -1.50 2.49
N VAL A 113 -10.20 -0.91 1.42
CA VAL A 113 -9.68 0.45 1.40
C VAL A 113 -10.48 1.24 0.36
N PRO A 114 -11.13 2.35 0.73
CA PRO A 114 -11.84 3.19 -0.22
C PRO A 114 -10.96 3.54 -1.42
N HIS A 115 -11.55 3.50 -2.60
CA HIS A 115 -10.91 3.84 -3.88
C HIS A 115 -9.80 2.90 -4.38
N SER A 116 -9.43 1.90 -3.58
CA SER A 116 -8.35 0.98 -3.87
C SER A 116 -8.89 -0.45 -3.79
N PRO A 117 -8.94 -1.19 -4.91
CA PRO A 117 -9.58 -2.51 -4.95
C PRO A 117 -8.70 -3.62 -4.33
N VAL A 118 -8.30 -3.43 -3.08
CA VAL A 118 -7.38 -4.25 -2.30
C VAL A 118 -8.05 -4.77 -1.03
N PHE A 119 -7.41 -5.72 -0.34
CA PHE A 119 -7.93 -6.37 0.86
C PHE A 119 -6.81 -6.58 1.87
N TYR A 120 -7.10 -6.40 3.16
CA TYR A 120 -6.14 -6.56 4.25
C TYR A 120 -5.57 -7.97 4.25
N SER A 121 -4.28 -8.07 3.94
CA SER A 121 -3.60 -9.34 3.78
C SER A 121 -2.09 -9.21 3.88
N TYR A 122 -1.43 -10.35 4.11
CA TYR A 122 -0.01 -10.55 3.87
C TYR A 122 0.18 -11.77 2.97
N LEU A 123 1.31 -11.84 2.28
CA LEU A 123 1.68 -13.02 1.50
C LEU A 123 3.12 -13.40 1.76
N THR A 124 3.37 -14.68 2.02
CA THR A 124 4.71 -15.26 1.94
C THR A 124 4.83 -16.15 0.72
N VAL A 125 5.91 -15.98 -0.04
CA VAL A 125 6.23 -16.85 -1.18
C VAL A 125 7.54 -17.56 -0.87
N GLU A 126 7.47 -18.87 -0.70
CA GLU A 126 8.60 -19.77 -0.53
C GLU A 126 8.93 -20.46 -1.88
N MET A 127 10.07 -21.15 -1.96
CA MET A 127 10.51 -21.85 -3.18
C MET A 127 9.49 -22.86 -3.73
N SER A 128 8.67 -23.48 -2.87
CA SER A 128 7.72 -24.53 -3.28
C SER A 128 6.26 -24.25 -2.92
N THR A 129 5.99 -23.28 -2.04
CA THR A 129 4.64 -22.97 -1.55
C THR A 129 4.45 -21.46 -1.49
N ALA A 130 3.20 -21.00 -1.49
CA ALA A 130 2.85 -19.64 -1.12
C ALA A 130 1.76 -19.68 -0.04
N THR A 131 1.74 -18.71 0.87
CA THR A 131 0.74 -18.63 1.93
C THR A 131 0.16 -17.23 2.00
N LEU A 132 -1.15 -17.12 1.77
CA LEU A 132 -1.94 -15.91 1.95
C LEU A 132 -2.48 -15.86 3.38
N PHE A 133 -2.25 -14.74 4.05
CA PHE A 133 -2.77 -14.42 5.38
C PHE A 133 -3.88 -13.38 5.21
N VAL A 134 -5.13 -13.76 5.49
CA VAL A 134 -6.32 -12.92 5.27
C VAL A 134 -7.44 -13.40 6.19
N ASP A 135 -8.46 -12.56 6.42
CA ASP A 135 -9.70 -13.02 7.04
C ASP A 135 -10.39 -14.06 6.14
N SER A 136 -10.43 -15.31 6.60
CA SER A 136 -11.00 -16.42 5.84
C SER A 136 -12.49 -16.25 5.55
N ASN A 137 -13.20 -15.43 6.32
CA ASN A 137 -14.63 -15.14 6.08
C ASN A 137 -14.84 -14.33 4.79
N LYS A 138 -13.80 -13.67 4.27
CA LYS A 138 -13.83 -12.91 3.00
C LYS A 138 -13.51 -13.76 1.77
N VAL A 139 -13.17 -15.04 1.96
CA VAL A 139 -12.72 -15.91 0.87
C VAL A 139 -13.87 -16.83 0.48
N SER A 140 -14.46 -16.59 -0.69
CA SER A 140 -15.49 -17.46 -1.26
C SER A 140 -14.91 -18.78 -1.77
N GLU A 141 -15.77 -19.77 -2.04
CA GLU A 141 -15.32 -21.07 -2.61
C GLU A 141 -14.64 -20.88 -3.98
N GLU A 142 -15.10 -19.92 -4.78
CA GLU A 142 -14.48 -19.58 -6.08
C GLU A 142 -13.03 -19.10 -5.90
N VAL A 143 -12.81 -18.17 -4.96
CA VAL A 143 -11.48 -17.65 -4.65
C VAL A 143 -10.60 -18.76 -4.06
N LEU A 144 -11.16 -19.59 -3.17
CA LEU A 144 -10.45 -20.70 -2.58
C LEU A 144 -9.97 -21.70 -3.64
N GLU A 145 -10.83 -22.04 -4.62
CA GLU A 145 -10.48 -22.91 -5.74
C GLU A 145 -9.42 -22.29 -6.66
N HIS A 146 -9.52 -20.98 -6.94
CA HIS A 146 -8.50 -20.22 -7.67
C HIS A 146 -7.13 -20.28 -6.98
N LEU A 147 -7.09 -20.09 -5.65
CA LEU A 147 -5.87 -20.19 -4.85
C LEU A 147 -5.31 -21.62 -4.81
N LYS A 148 -6.17 -22.63 -4.61
CA LYS A 148 -5.78 -24.05 -4.61
C LYS A 148 -5.13 -24.46 -5.93
N LYS A 149 -5.69 -24.04 -7.07
CA LYS A 149 -5.13 -24.30 -8.41
C LYS A 149 -3.71 -23.72 -8.59
N ALA A 150 -3.40 -22.61 -7.92
CA ALA A 150 -2.09 -21.99 -7.94
C ALA A 150 -1.15 -22.49 -6.83
N GLY A 151 -1.58 -23.44 -5.99
CA GLY A 151 -0.79 -23.96 -4.87
C GLY A 151 -0.61 -22.96 -3.71
N VAL A 152 -1.55 -22.03 -3.54
CA VAL A 152 -1.53 -21.03 -2.47
C VAL A 152 -2.34 -21.54 -1.26
N LYS A 153 -1.71 -21.53 -0.09
CA LYS A 153 -2.33 -21.89 1.19
C LYS A 153 -2.98 -20.67 1.84
N LEU A 154 -3.99 -20.91 2.68
CA LEU A 154 -4.67 -19.87 3.44
C LEU A 154 -4.34 -19.98 4.93
N LYS A 155 -4.11 -18.84 5.59
CA LYS A 155 -4.01 -18.71 7.05
C LYS A 155 -4.75 -17.46 7.53
N SER A 156 -5.05 -17.41 8.82
CA SER A 156 -5.59 -16.20 9.48
C SER A 156 -4.64 -15.02 9.30
N TYR A 157 -5.19 -13.82 9.14
CA TYR A 157 -4.42 -12.57 9.01
C TYR A 157 -3.40 -12.38 10.16
N GLU A 158 -3.79 -12.76 11.39
CA GLU A 158 -3.02 -12.62 12.62
C GLU A 158 -1.83 -13.60 12.70
N ALA A 159 -1.81 -14.64 11.87
CA ALA A 159 -0.78 -15.67 11.90
C ALA A 159 0.55 -15.25 11.23
N ILE A 160 0.61 -14.06 10.62
CA ILE A 160 1.80 -13.60 9.89
C ILE A 160 3.04 -13.54 10.79
N LEU A 161 2.92 -12.95 12.00
CA LEU A 161 4.08 -12.79 12.89
C LEU A 161 4.62 -14.15 13.34
N SER A 162 3.73 -15.06 13.75
CA SER A 162 4.15 -16.39 14.21
C SER A 162 4.73 -17.24 13.07
N ASP A 163 4.27 -17.07 11.83
CA ASP A 163 4.85 -17.78 10.68
C ASP A 163 6.23 -17.23 10.27
N VAL A 164 6.40 -15.90 10.28
CA VAL A 164 7.72 -15.26 10.10
C VAL A 164 8.70 -15.70 11.17
N GLU A 165 8.25 -15.76 12.43
CA GLU A 165 9.05 -16.26 13.55
C GLU A 165 9.49 -17.71 13.33
N ARG A 166 8.56 -18.57 12.90
CA ARG A 166 8.82 -19.97 12.57
C ARG A 166 9.82 -20.12 11.42
N LEU A 167 9.75 -19.28 10.39
CA LEU A 167 10.70 -19.28 9.27
C LEU A 167 12.10 -18.87 9.75
N ALA A 168 12.19 -17.80 10.55
CA ALA A 168 13.44 -17.34 11.14
C ALA A 168 14.09 -18.41 12.04
N GLU A 169 13.30 -19.11 12.85
CA GLU A 169 13.79 -20.18 13.72
C GLU A 169 14.30 -21.42 12.97
N LYS A 170 13.88 -21.59 11.71
CA LYS A 170 14.42 -22.61 10.80
C LYS A 170 15.69 -22.16 10.08
N GLY A 171 16.10 -20.90 10.28
CA GLY A 171 17.26 -20.31 9.61
C GLY A 171 16.98 -19.90 8.16
N ALA A 172 15.72 -19.71 7.77
CA ALA A 172 15.37 -19.25 6.43
C ALA A 172 15.88 -17.83 6.19
N LYS A 173 16.40 -17.58 4.99
CA LYS A 173 16.80 -16.25 4.54
C LYS A 173 15.61 -15.53 3.90
N LEU A 174 15.15 -14.46 4.53
CA LEU A 174 13.96 -13.71 4.08
C LEU A 174 14.34 -12.49 3.25
N TRP A 175 13.64 -12.28 2.13
CA TRP A 175 13.59 -10.99 1.42
C TRP A 175 12.49 -10.13 2.02
N LEU A 176 12.89 -8.96 2.54
CA LEU A 176 12.04 -7.99 3.21
C LEU A 176 12.21 -6.62 2.53
N ASP A 177 11.13 -6.02 2.05
CA ASP A 177 11.15 -4.63 1.61
C ASP A 177 11.02 -3.72 2.83
N SER A 178 12.13 -3.19 3.33
CA SER A 178 12.17 -2.40 4.56
C SER A 178 11.42 -1.08 4.49
N SER A 179 11.12 -0.60 3.28
CA SER A 179 10.34 0.61 3.03
C SER A 179 8.84 0.39 3.20
N SER A 180 8.36 -0.86 3.07
CA SER A 180 6.93 -1.22 3.10
C SER A 180 6.55 -2.22 4.19
N VAL A 181 7.46 -3.10 4.60
CA VAL A 181 7.23 -4.06 5.69
C VAL A 181 7.25 -3.32 7.02
N ASN A 182 6.27 -3.64 7.88
CA ASN A 182 6.19 -2.99 9.18
C ASN A 182 7.30 -3.45 10.15
N ALA A 183 7.62 -2.60 11.12
CA ALA A 183 8.64 -2.87 12.11
C ALA A 183 8.37 -4.13 12.97
N ALA A 184 7.10 -4.53 13.16
CA ALA A 184 6.75 -5.76 13.90
C ALA A 184 7.29 -7.02 13.21
N ILE A 185 7.11 -7.13 11.89
CA ILE A 185 7.60 -8.28 11.11
C ILE A 185 9.12 -8.38 11.22
N VAL A 186 9.85 -7.27 11.04
CA VAL A 186 11.32 -7.26 11.11
C VAL A 186 11.82 -7.55 12.53
N SER A 187 11.16 -7.00 13.55
CA SER A 187 11.48 -7.26 14.95
C SER A 187 11.35 -8.73 15.32
N VAL A 188 10.25 -9.38 14.93
CA VAL A 188 10.02 -10.80 15.15
C VAL A 188 11.01 -11.65 14.35
N PHE A 189 11.28 -11.28 13.09
CA PHE A 189 12.27 -11.95 12.26
C PHE A 189 13.68 -11.94 12.89
N ARG A 190 14.16 -10.76 13.32
CA ARG A 190 15.46 -10.60 14.00
C ARG A 190 15.53 -11.42 15.29
N SER A 191 14.47 -11.36 16.10
CA SER A 191 14.36 -12.13 17.35
C SER A 191 14.41 -13.64 17.10
N GLY A 192 13.76 -14.13 16.04
CA GLY A 192 13.81 -15.53 15.63
C GLY A 192 15.21 -15.96 15.13
N CYS A 193 15.88 -15.11 14.36
CA CYS A 193 17.25 -15.34 13.91
C CYS A 193 18.23 -15.46 15.09
N ASP A 194 18.12 -14.58 16.09
CA ASP A 194 18.93 -14.66 17.31
C ASP A 194 18.75 -15.99 18.04
N ARG A 195 17.50 -16.49 18.13
CA ARG A 195 17.22 -17.79 18.74
C ARG A 195 17.77 -18.95 17.92
N TYR A 196 17.66 -18.91 16.59
CA TYR A 196 18.27 -19.90 15.70
C TYR A 196 19.80 -19.97 15.90
N MET A 197 20.47 -18.81 15.92
CA MET A 197 21.92 -18.72 16.10
C MET A 197 22.36 -19.25 17.47
N ARG A 198 21.61 -18.94 18.54
CA ARG A 198 21.87 -19.50 19.89
C ARG A 198 21.71 -21.02 19.94
N LYS A 199 20.72 -21.60 19.25
CA LYS A 199 20.52 -23.05 19.16
C LYS A 199 21.73 -23.70 18.45
N ARG A 200 22.12 -23.17 17.28
CA ARG A 200 23.22 -23.70 16.47
C ARG A 200 24.59 -23.60 17.16
N GLY A 201 24.85 -22.51 17.89
CA GLY A 201 26.06 -22.33 18.69
C GLY A 201 26.17 -23.29 19.89
N LYS A 202 25.04 -23.73 20.47
CA LYS A 202 25.02 -24.78 21.50
C LYS A 202 25.30 -26.17 20.91
N THR A 203 24.77 -26.47 19.72
CA THR A 203 25.02 -27.75 19.01
C THR A 203 26.48 -27.87 18.55
N GLY A 204 27.09 -26.77 18.07
CA GLY A 204 28.51 -26.75 17.69
C GLY A 204 29.47 -26.95 18.89
N ARG A 205 29.08 -26.53 20.10
CA ARG A 205 29.86 -26.80 21.33
C ARG A 205 29.73 -28.24 21.84
N GLN A 206 28.70 -28.99 21.46
CA GLN A 206 28.54 -30.40 21.83
C GLN A 206 29.32 -31.36 20.93
N ILE A 207 29.75 -30.92 19.73
CA ILE A 207 30.52 -31.75 18.78
C ILE A 207 32.05 -31.57 18.97
N GLY A 208 32.49 -30.63 19.81
CA GLY A 208 33.91 -30.30 20.02
C GLY A 208 34.42 -30.51 21.46
N LYS A 209 34.13 -31.66 22.08
CA LYS A 209 34.81 -32.10 23.31
C LYS A 209 35.75 -33.26 23.00
N GLU A 210 36.79 -32.99 22.23
CA GLU A 210 38.08 -33.67 22.32
C GLU A 210 39.16 -32.76 21.70
N ALA A 211 40.33 -32.74 22.33
CA ALA A 211 41.52 -31.91 22.09
C ALA A 211 41.53 -30.49 22.72
N SER A 212 42.16 -30.43 23.89
CA SER A 212 42.73 -29.24 24.54
C SER A 212 44.05 -28.81 23.89
N SER A 213 44.27 -27.50 23.72
CA SER A 213 45.54 -26.84 24.04
C SER A 213 45.38 -25.32 23.99
N ASP A 214 45.92 -24.66 25.01
CA ASP A 214 45.88 -23.23 25.28
C ASP A 214 46.61 -22.36 24.23
N ASP A 215 45.99 -21.23 23.84
CA ASP A 215 46.70 -20.01 23.45
C ASP A 215 45.80 -18.76 23.62
N PRO A 216 46.12 -17.80 24.50
CA PRO A 216 45.28 -16.63 24.77
C PRO A 216 45.77 -15.38 24.03
N THR A 217 45.58 -15.31 22.70
CA THR A 217 45.81 -14.04 21.97
C THR A 217 44.86 -13.83 20.79
N THR A 218 43.67 -13.26 21.03
CA THR A 218 43.08 -12.28 20.08
C THR A 218 41.93 -11.49 20.70
N LYS A 219 42.23 -10.25 21.08
CA LYS A 219 41.25 -9.20 21.36
C LYS A 219 40.73 -8.60 20.05
N LYS A 220 39.45 -8.20 20.09
CA LYS A 220 38.74 -7.26 19.18
C LYS A 220 38.41 -7.77 17.77
N ARG A 221 37.28 -8.47 17.65
CA ARG A 221 36.39 -8.32 16.48
C ARG A 221 35.30 -7.33 16.82
N GLY A 222 35.52 -6.07 16.43
CA GLY A 222 34.47 -5.07 16.35
C GLY A 222 33.56 -5.36 15.16
N VAL A 223 32.26 -5.13 15.35
CA VAL A 223 31.29 -4.67 14.35
C VAL A 223 31.35 -5.38 12.97
N GLN A 224 30.75 -6.56 12.89
CA GLN A 224 30.30 -7.19 11.62
C GLN A 224 29.00 -8.02 11.85
N ASN A 225 28.11 -7.55 12.72
CA ASN A 225 26.86 -8.25 13.09
C ASN A 225 25.63 -7.80 12.25
N MET A 226 25.86 -7.32 11.04
CA MET A 226 24.83 -6.84 10.12
C MET A 226 24.75 -7.88 8.98
N GLU A 227 23.56 -8.32 8.56
CA GLU A 227 23.25 -9.22 7.41
C GLU A 227 22.95 -10.71 7.63
N LEU A 228 22.97 -11.26 8.86
CA LEU A 228 22.70 -12.70 9.02
C LEU A 228 21.20 -13.03 8.83
N ASN A 229 20.87 -13.53 7.63
CA ASN A 229 19.61 -14.13 7.15
C ASN A 229 18.52 -13.18 6.62
N GLY A 230 18.75 -11.88 6.47
CA GLY A 230 17.79 -10.97 5.82
C GLY A 230 18.37 -10.33 4.55
N LEU A 231 17.61 -10.32 3.45
CA LEU A 231 17.85 -9.47 2.29
C LEU A 231 16.87 -8.29 2.33
N TYR A 232 17.39 -7.08 2.54
CA TYR A 232 16.58 -5.87 2.62
C TYR A 232 16.66 -5.10 1.30
N LYS A 233 15.65 -5.27 0.45
CA LYS A 233 15.56 -4.67 -0.89
C LYS A 233 14.10 -4.47 -1.28
N ALA A 234 13.84 -3.56 -2.21
CA ALA A 234 12.53 -3.38 -2.83
C ALA A 234 11.92 -4.72 -3.27
N SER A 235 10.60 -4.88 -3.10
CA SER A 235 9.90 -6.09 -3.50
C SER A 235 10.09 -6.40 -5.00
N PRO A 236 10.32 -7.67 -5.39
CA PRO A 236 10.40 -8.05 -6.80
C PRO A 236 9.06 -7.83 -7.54
N VAL A 237 7.95 -7.74 -6.81
CA VAL A 237 6.62 -7.50 -7.39
C VAL A 237 6.45 -6.04 -7.81
N THR A 238 7.06 -5.09 -7.09
CA THR A 238 6.95 -3.65 -7.36
C THR A 238 7.33 -3.29 -8.79
N LEU A 239 8.50 -3.75 -9.25
CA LEU A 239 8.96 -3.48 -10.60
C LEU A 239 8.14 -4.28 -11.62
N ALA A 240 7.85 -5.55 -11.34
CA ALA A 240 7.11 -6.42 -12.25
C ALA A 240 5.71 -5.88 -12.60
N LYS A 241 4.96 -5.39 -11.61
CA LYS A 241 3.63 -4.80 -11.84
C LYS A 241 3.67 -3.39 -12.44
N SER A 242 4.82 -2.72 -12.39
CA SER A 242 4.95 -1.37 -12.94
C SER A 242 4.87 -1.36 -14.46
N VAL A 243 5.36 -2.42 -15.11
CA VAL A 243 5.33 -2.64 -16.57
C VAL A 243 4.12 -3.49 -16.94
N LYS A 244 3.14 -2.88 -17.61
CA LYS A 244 1.87 -3.54 -17.91
C LYS A 244 2.04 -4.47 -19.12
N ASN A 245 1.45 -5.65 -19.05
CA ASN A 245 1.37 -6.55 -20.19
C ASN A 245 0.25 -6.14 -21.17
N GLU A 246 0.18 -6.79 -22.33
CA GLU A 246 -0.79 -6.45 -23.38
C GLU A 246 -2.27 -6.51 -22.94
N ALA A 247 -2.64 -7.43 -22.06
CA ALA A 247 -4.00 -7.52 -21.55
C ALA A 247 -4.31 -6.35 -20.61
N GLU A 248 -3.37 -6.01 -19.71
CA GLU A 248 -3.48 -4.87 -18.80
C GLU A 248 -3.52 -3.55 -19.58
N ILE A 249 -2.65 -3.36 -20.60
CA ILE A 249 -2.65 -2.16 -21.47
C ILE A 249 -3.98 -2.04 -22.21
N ARG A 250 -4.52 -3.15 -22.74
CA ARG A 250 -5.81 -3.15 -23.42
C ARG A 250 -6.95 -2.80 -22.47
N GLY A 251 -6.95 -3.36 -21.27
CA GLY A 251 -7.91 -3.01 -20.21
C GLY A 251 -7.87 -1.52 -19.87
N MET A 252 -6.66 -0.97 -19.67
CA MET A 252 -6.45 0.46 -19.42
C MET A 252 -7.00 1.33 -20.57
N LYS A 253 -6.70 0.99 -21.83
CA LYS A 253 -7.23 1.74 -22.99
C LYS A 253 -8.75 1.72 -23.04
N ASN A 254 -9.34 0.55 -22.80
CA ASN A 254 -10.79 0.38 -22.82
C ASN A 254 -11.45 1.16 -21.68
N SER A 255 -10.92 1.09 -20.45
CA SER A 255 -11.45 1.83 -19.30
C SER A 255 -11.36 3.34 -19.50
N HIS A 256 -10.23 3.84 -20.01
CA HIS A 256 -10.09 5.26 -20.32
C HIS A 256 -11.05 5.71 -21.42
N LEU A 257 -11.34 4.87 -22.42
CA LEU A 257 -12.30 5.20 -23.46
C LEU A 257 -13.73 5.36 -22.90
N ARG A 258 -14.17 4.44 -22.03
CA ARG A 258 -15.48 4.54 -21.37
C ARG A 258 -15.55 5.71 -20.41
N ASP A 259 -14.50 5.94 -19.64
CA ASP A 259 -14.42 7.08 -18.72
C ASP A 259 -14.44 8.42 -19.47
N ALA A 260 -13.75 8.50 -20.61
CA ALA A 260 -13.79 9.67 -21.49
C ALA A 260 -15.19 9.92 -22.07
N ALA A 261 -15.94 8.87 -22.41
CA ALA A 261 -17.33 9.01 -22.85
C ALA A 261 -18.24 9.55 -21.73
N ALA A 262 -18.11 9.01 -20.51
CA ALA A 262 -18.82 9.52 -19.33
C ALA A 262 -18.49 11.00 -19.05
N LEU A 263 -17.20 11.37 -19.16
CA LEU A 263 -16.77 12.75 -19.01
C LEU A 263 -17.29 13.66 -20.12
N ALA A 264 -17.35 13.20 -21.37
CA ALA A 264 -17.91 13.99 -22.46
C ALA A 264 -19.40 14.30 -22.24
N GLU A 265 -20.19 13.31 -21.81
CA GLU A 265 -21.59 13.52 -21.41
C GLU A 265 -21.70 14.48 -20.24
N PHE A 266 -20.88 14.28 -19.20
CA PHE A 266 -20.84 15.15 -18.03
C PHE A 266 -20.48 16.60 -18.38
N TRP A 267 -19.47 16.82 -19.23
CA TRP A 267 -19.04 18.16 -19.62
C TRP A 267 -20.10 18.87 -20.45
N CYS A 268 -20.79 18.16 -21.34
CA CYS A 268 -21.93 18.69 -22.06
C CYS A 268 -23.06 19.11 -21.11
N TRP A 269 -23.37 18.24 -20.13
CA TRP A 269 -24.41 18.50 -19.13
C TRP A 269 -24.08 19.73 -18.27
N ILE A 270 -22.90 19.79 -17.63
CA ILE A 270 -22.57 20.90 -16.73
C ILE A 270 -22.48 22.24 -17.47
N GLU A 271 -22.00 22.25 -18.72
CA GLU A 271 -21.99 23.47 -19.54
C GLU A 271 -23.41 23.99 -19.80
N GLU A 272 -24.38 23.10 -20.05
CA GLU A 272 -25.79 23.46 -20.21
C GLU A 272 -26.42 23.96 -18.90
N GLU A 273 -26.17 23.27 -17.78
CA GLU A 273 -26.70 23.68 -16.47
C GLU A 273 -26.18 25.06 -16.04
N VAL A 274 -24.87 25.31 -16.20
CA VAL A 274 -24.26 26.62 -15.90
C VAL A 274 -24.81 27.70 -16.83
N ARG A 275 -25.00 27.41 -18.12
CA ARG A 275 -25.61 28.34 -19.09
C ARG A 275 -27.05 28.69 -18.72
N ASN A 276 -27.80 27.72 -18.21
CA ASN A 276 -29.17 27.89 -17.76
C ASN A 276 -29.28 28.50 -16.34
N ASN A 277 -28.15 28.87 -15.72
CA ASN A 277 -28.07 29.42 -14.35
C ASN A 277 -28.66 28.50 -13.29
N VAL A 278 -28.53 27.17 -13.47
CA VAL A 278 -28.93 26.21 -12.45
C VAL A 278 -27.92 26.27 -11.30
N ALA A 279 -28.42 26.42 -10.07
CA ALA A 279 -27.59 26.49 -8.89
C ALA A 279 -27.04 25.10 -8.54
N LEU A 280 -25.79 24.84 -8.93
CA LEU A 280 -25.05 23.61 -8.63
C LEU A 280 -23.91 23.90 -7.66
N THR A 281 -23.82 23.12 -6.58
CA THR A 281 -22.65 23.15 -5.70
C THR A 281 -21.54 22.24 -6.22
N GLU A 282 -20.31 22.46 -5.77
CA GLU A 282 -19.17 21.58 -6.09
C GLU A 282 -19.43 20.10 -5.72
N VAL A 283 -20.11 19.85 -4.60
CA VAL A 283 -20.54 18.51 -4.14
C VAL A 283 -21.50 17.90 -5.16
N GLN A 284 -22.55 18.63 -5.54
CA GLN A 284 -23.53 18.15 -6.51
C GLN A 284 -22.90 17.86 -7.86
N VAL A 285 -21.91 18.65 -8.29
CA VAL A 285 -21.17 18.40 -9.51
C VAL A 285 -20.40 17.07 -9.43
N ALA A 286 -19.70 16.80 -8.33
CA ALA A 286 -19.00 15.54 -8.12
C ALA A 286 -19.96 14.33 -8.09
N GLU A 287 -21.12 14.47 -7.41
CA GLU A 287 -22.15 13.43 -7.35
C GLU A 287 -22.76 13.13 -8.74
N ASN A 288 -23.00 14.17 -9.55
CA ASN A 288 -23.51 13.98 -10.91
C ASN A 288 -22.48 13.27 -11.80
N LEU A 289 -21.19 13.64 -11.73
CA LEU A 289 -20.13 12.93 -12.45
C LEU A 289 -20.09 11.43 -12.07
N LEU A 290 -20.20 11.11 -10.78
CA LEU A 290 -20.30 9.74 -10.32
C LEU A 290 -21.50 9.01 -10.94
N GLY A 291 -22.63 9.70 -11.09
CA GLY A 291 -23.81 9.21 -11.81
C GLY A 291 -23.54 8.85 -13.27
N PHE A 292 -22.75 9.63 -14.00
CA PHE A 292 -22.34 9.32 -15.39
C PHE A 292 -21.40 8.11 -15.45
N ARG A 293 -20.42 8.03 -14.53
CA ARG A 293 -19.48 6.90 -14.46
C ARG A 293 -20.15 5.59 -14.07
N ARG A 294 -21.13 5.61 -13.17
CA ARG A 294 -21.91 4.42 -12.77
C ARG A 294 -22.65 3.75 -13.91
N LYS A 295 -22.93 4.47 -15.00
CA LYS A 295 -23.57 3.91 -16.22
C LYS A 295 -22.59 3.14 -17.11
N GLN A 296 -21.28 3.33 -16.92
CA GLN A 296 -20.26 2.71 -17.76
C GLN A 296 -20.05 1.25 -17.37
N ASP A 297 -19.85 0.41 -18.38
CA ASP A 297 -19.60 -1.02 -18.16
C ASP A 297 -18.33 -1.24 -17.34
N GLY A 298 -18.44 -2.15 -16.37
CA GLY A 298 -17.36 -2.52 -15.48
C GLY A 298 -16.97 -1.48 -14.43
N PHE A 299 -17.74 -0.40 -14.23
CA PHE A 299 -17.51 0.55 -13.14
C PHE A 299 -17.56 -0.14 -11.77
N ILE A 300 -16.66 0.24 -10.85
CA ILE A 300 -16.61 -0.28 -9.47
C ILE A 300 -16.85 0.87 -8.48
N GLU A 301 -15.95 1.83 -8.42
CA GLU A 301 -15.98 2.98 -7.51
C GLU A 301 -15.10 4.11 -8.07
N THR A 302 -15.01 5.26 -7.39
CA THR A 302 -14.02 6.29 -7.75
C THR A 302 -12.61 5.87 -7.36
N SER A 303 -11.58 6.24 -8.13
CA SER A 303 -10.18 5.91 -7.81
C SER A 303 -9.54 6.86 -6.77
N PHE A 304 -10.25 7.94 -6.43
CA PHE A 304 -10.00 8.84 -5.30
C PHE A 304 -11.24 9.73 -5.08
N ASP A 305 -11.27 10.50 -3.99
CA ASP A 305 -12.29 11.53 -3.78
C ASP A 305 -12.21 12.61 -4.87
N THR A 306 -13.31 12.87 -5.56
CA THR A 306 -13.33 13.83 -6.66
C THR A 306 -13.08 15.24 -6.15
N ILE A 307 -12.05 15.90 -6.70
CA ILE A 307 -11.75 17.30 -6.45
C ILE A 307 -12.59 18.13 -7.43
N SER A 308 -13.59 18.83 -6.90
CA SER A 308 -14.46 19.74 -7.66
C SER A 308 -14.28 21.13 -7.06
N GLY A 309 -13.46 21.97 -7.69
CA GLY A 309 -13.01 23.25 -7.12
C GLY A 309 -13.32 24.44 -8.02
N TYR A 310 -14.18 25.33 -7.55
CA TYR A 310 -14.58 26.57 -8.20
C TYR A 310 -13.85 27.79 -7.60
N GLY A 311 -13.31 28.65 -8.48
CA GLY A 311 -12.58 29.86 -8.08
C GLY A 311 -11.44 29.55 -7.12
N ALA A 312 -11.46 30.16 -5.93
CA ALA A 312 -10.40 30.01 -4.94
C ALA A 312 -10.25 28.57 -4.42
N ASN A 313 -11.32 27.77 -4.41
CA ASN A 313 -11.27 26.37 -3.99
C ASN A 313 -10.37 25.54 -4.93
N GLY A 314 -10.36 25.86 -6.23
CA GLY A 314 -9.49 25.21 -7.22
C GLY A 314 -8.00 25.50 -7.02
N ALA A 315 -7.62 26.44 -6.14
CA ALA A 315 -6.22 26.69 -5.78
C ALA A 315 -5.72 25.82 -4.61
N ILE A 316 -6.62 25.09 -3.94
CA ILE A 316 -6.28 24.15 -2.86
C ILE A 316 -6.03 22.77 -3.47
N ILE A 317 -4.78 22.30 -3.43
CA ILE A 317 -4.31 21.12 -4.18
C ILE A 317 -5.11 19.86 -3.83
N HIS A 318 -5.36 19.60 -2.55
CA HIS A 318 -6.19 18.48 -2.09
C HIS A 318 -7.50 18.99 -1.50
N TYR A 319 -8.26 19.75 -2.30
CA TYR A 319 -9.59 20.22 -1.92
C TYR A 319 -10.60 19.06 -1.94
N ASN A 320 -11.41 18.97 -0.88
CA ASN A 320 -12.51 18.01 -0.81
C ASN A 320 -13.79 18.76 -0.39
N PRO A 321 -14.73 19.01 -1.31
CA PRO A 321 -15.95 19.75 -1.00
C PRO A 321 -16.85 18.96 -0.06
N THR A 322 -17.40 19.61 0.96
CA THR A 322 -18.45 19.06 1.81
C THR A 322 -19.72 19.92 1.72
N PRO A 323 -20.91 19.39 2.06
CA PRO A 323 -22.14 20.17 1.98
C PRO A 323 -22.08 21.50 2.75
N ASP A 324 -21.38 21.52 3.88
CA ASP A 324 -21.23 22.71 4.73
C ASP A 324 -20.08 23.64 4.29
N SER A 325 -19.23 23.22 3.35
CA SER A 325 -18.02 23.92 2.94
C SER A 325 -17.75 23.76 1.43
N CYS A 326 -18.73 24.15 0.61
CA CYS A 326 -18.63 24.18 -0.85
C CYS A 326 -19.14 25.50 -1.44
N SER A 327 -18.64 25.83 -2.63
CA SER A 327 -19.08 26.96 -3.45
C SER A 327 -20.14 26.53 -4.46
N SER A 328 -20.94 27.50 -4.91
CA SER A 328 -21.78 27.33 -6.11
C SER A 328 -20.92 27.52 -7.37
N VAL A 329 -21.02 26.60 -8.31
CA VAL A 329 -20.34 26.64 -9.60
C VAL A 329 -21.06 27.64 -10.52
N GLY A 330 -20.29 28.55 -11.13
CA GLY A 330 -20.79 29.60 -12.00
C GLY A 330 -19.91 29.82 -13.23
N SER A 331 -20.09 30.96 -13.89
CA SER A 331 -19.38 31.31 -15.13
C SER A 331 -18.33 32.42 -14.98
N ASP A 332 -18.21 33.02 -13.80
CA ASP A 332 -17.33 34.15 -13.51
C ASP A 332 -15.91 33.75 -13.08
N ASN A 333 -15.66 32.44 -12.88
CA ASN A 333 -14.36 31.95 -12.44
C ASN A 333 -13.93 30.62 -13.07
N LEU A 334 -12.68 30.23 -12.80
CA LEU A 334 -12.16 28.92 -13.20
C LEU A 334 -12.85 27.81 -12.40
N PHE A 335 -13.07 26.69 -13.07
CA PHE A 335 -13.53 25.45 -12.48
C PHE A 335 -12.51 24.35 -12.75
N LEU A 336 -11.98 23.74 -11.69
CA LEU A 336 -11.05 22.61 -11.74
C LEU A 336 -11.79 21.35 -11.30
N LEU A 337 -11.66 20.30 -12.10
CA LEU A 337 -12.20 18.98 -11.79
C LEU A 337 -11.08 17.95 -11.92
N ASP A 338 -10.70 17.35 -10.81
CA ASP A 338 -9.78 16.22 -10.76
C ASP A 338 -10.52 14.98 -10.28
N SER A 339 -10.51 13.92 -11.08
CA SER A 339 -11.37 12.78 -10.81
C SER A 339 -10.91 11.52 -11.52
N GLY A 340 -11.29 10.37 -10.99
CA GLY A 340 -11.00 9.09 -11.61
C GLY A 340 -11.91 7.97 -11.13
N ALA A 341 -11.82 6.82 -11.77
CA ALA A 341 -12.61 5.65 -11.43
C ALA A 341 -11.82 4.34 -11.52
N GLN A 342 -12.25 3.38 -10.69
CA GLN A 342 -11.88 1.98 -10.79
C GLN A 342 -12.88 1.27 -11.70
N TYR A 343 -12.35 0.60 -12.73
CA TYR A 343 -13.07 -0.32 -13.58
C TYR A 343 -12.52 -1.74 -13.38
N VAL A 344 -13.30 -2.76 -13.75
CA VAL A 344 -12.87 -4.17 -13.66
C VAL A 344 -11.58 -4.48 -14.43
N ASP A 345 -11.25 -3.67 -15.43
CA ASP A 345 -10.15 -3.83 -16.38
C ASP A 345 -9.14 -2.67 -16.36
N GLY A 346 -9.31 -1.65 -15.52
CA GLY A 346 -8.35 -0.54 -15.43
C GLY A 346 -8.74 0.54 -14.43
N THR A 347 -7.82 1.48 -14.20
CA THR A 347 -8.00 2.63 -13.29
C THR A 347 -7.78 3.91 -14.08
N THR A 348 -8.63 4.91 -13.89
CA THR A 348 -8.50 6.22 -14.54
C THR A 348 -8.17 7.32 -13.54
N ASP A 349 -7.53 8.37 -14.04
CA ASP A 349 -7.18 9.59 -13.34
C ASP A 349 -7.08 10.71 -14.38
N ILE A 350 -7.87 11.77 -14.22
CA ILE A 350 -7.94 12.86 -15.18
C ILE A 350 -8.40 14.17 -14.54
N THR A 351 -7.57 15.19 -14.74
CA THR A 351 -7.88 16.57 -14.40
C THR A 351 -8.25 17.40 -15.62
N ARG A 352 -9.25 18.26 -15.50
CA ARG A 352 -9.54 19.35 -16.45
C ARG A 352 -9.82 20.64 -15.71
N THR A 353 -9.35 21.75 -16.28
CA THR A 353 -9.68 23.09 -15.82
C THR A 353 -10.35 23.85 -16.95
N VAL A 354 -11.53 24.41 -16.66
CA VAL A 354 -12.36 25.14 -17.63
C VAL A 354 -12.79 26.48 -17.06
N HIS A 355 -13.38 27.32 -17.91
CA HIS A 355 -14.05 28.55 -17.53
C HIS A 355 -15.35 28.62 -18.35
N PHE A 356 -16.50 28.76 -17.69
CA PHE A 356 -17.79 28.71 -18.38
C PHE A 356 -18.26 30.07 -18.94
N GLY A 357 -17.56 31.16 -18.61
CA GLY A 357 -17.73 32.50 -19.19
C GLY A 357 -16.45 33.04 -19.85
N GLU A 358 -16.11 34.31 -19.63
CA GLU A 358 -14.90 34.93 -20.18
C GLU A 358 -13.72 34.94 -19.18
N PRO A 359 -12.66 34.15 -19.40
CA PRO A 359 -11.52 34.13 -18.48
C PRO A 359 -10.64 35.38 -18.62
N SER A 360 -10.10 35.84 -17.48
CA SER A 360 -9.16 36.96 -17.44
C SER A 360 -7.85 36.69 -18.20
N PRO A 361 -7.10 37.72 -18.62
CA PRO A 361 -5.78 37.54 -19.22
C PRO A 361 -4.82 36.71 -18.35
N ARG A 362 -4.90 36.88 -17.02
CA ARG A 362 -4.09 36.12 -16.06
C ARG A 362 -4.48 34.64 -16.03
N HIS A 363 -5.78 34.32 -16.04
CA HIS A 363 -6.24 32.92 -16.13
C HIS A 363 -5.69 32.24 -17.38
N LYS A 364 -5.80 32.90 -18.54
CA LYS A 364 -5.29 32.40 -19.83
C LYS A 364 -3.77 32.18 -19.80
N GLU A 365 -3.03 33.14 -19.25
CA GLU A 365 -1.57 33.05 -19.11
C GLU A 365 -1.16 31.84 -18.27
N CYS A 366 -1.71 31.69 -17.06
CA CYS A 366 -1.40 30.56 -16.17
C CYS A 366 -1.75 29.22 -16.81
N PHE A 367 -2.96 29.10 -17.36
CA PHE A 367 -3.41 27.87 -18.04
C PHE A 367 -2.48 27.49 -19.19
N THR A 368 -2.08 28.46 -20.02
CA THR A 368 -1.20 28.23 -21.17
C THR A 368 0.19 27.74 -20.72
N ARG A 369 0.74 28.29 -19.64
CA ARG A 369 2.04 27.84 -19.10
C ARG A 369 1.98 26.39 -18.62
N VAL A 370 0.89 25.99 -17.95
CA VAL A 370 0.69 24.59 -17.53
C VAL A 370 0.57 23.69 -18.75
N LEU A 371 -0.27 24.06 -19.73
CA LEU A 371 -0.47 23.28 -20.95
C LEU A 371 0.83 23.08 -21.75
N GLN A 372 1.69 24.10 -21.82
CA GLN A 372 2.99 23.98 -22.48
C GLN A 372 3.84 22.87 -21.87
N VAL A 373 3.90 22.77 -20.54
CA VAL A 373 4.68 21.72 -19.87
C VAL A 373 4.09 20.34 -20.15
N CYS A 374 2.77 20.19 -20.12
CA CYS A 374 2.10 18.90 -20.35
C CYS A 374 2.29 18.34 -21.77
N ASN A 375 2.50 19.20 -22.79
CA ASN A 375 2.71 18.75 -24.17
C ASN A 375 4.15 18.31 -24.47
N PHE A 376 5.10 18.53 -23.55
CA PHE A 376 6.50 18.14 -23.71
C PHE A 376 6.90 16.89 -22.92
N SER A 377 5.96 16.29 -22.18
CA SER A 377 6.11 14.99 -21.48
C SER A 377 5.39 13.89 -22.23
#